data_AF-A0A3D4HQ20-F1
#
_entry.id   AF-A0A3D4HQ20-F1
#
_cell.length_a   1.000
_cell.length_b   1.000
_cell.length_c   1.000
_cell.angle_alpha   90.00
_cell.angle_beta   90.00
_cell.angle_gamma   90.00
#
_symmetry.space_group_name_H-M   'P 1'
#
loop_
_entity.id
_entity.type
_entity.pdbx_description
1 polymer ?
#
loop_
_entity_poly.entity_id
_entity_poly.type
_entity_poly.pdbx_seq_one_letter_code
_entity_poly.pdbx_strand_id
1 'polypeptide(L)'
;TPYMFSKSATPEQIDAALDYLVIMGKGPVLNEEGIRANNQYCVDNGIPVIPRYPAWASDELKAAEDALASEYSNVDMRLYNDYFNILKTPGNLRPEEPGETQELYSQLTNVLQAVLTDKNADIPALMQAADANYQKILDTTINAQ
;
A
#
# COMPACT_ATOMS: atom_id res chain seq x y z
N THR A 1 8.32 -1.19 1.34
CA THR A 1 9.21 -0.04 1.11
C THR A 1 9.47 0.09 -0.37
N PRO A 2 9.16 1.23 -1.00
CA PRO A 2 9.52 1.45 -2.40
C PRO A 2 11.05 1.56 -2.56
N TYR A 3 11.59 0.99 -3.63
CA TYR A 3 12.99 1.19 -4.04
C TYR A 3 13.02 2.33 -5.06
N MET A 4 13.87 3.33 -4.81
CA MET A 4 13.98 4.52 -5.65
C MET A 4 15.40 4.62 -6.21
N PHE A 5 15.52 4.93 -7.49
CA PHE A 5 16.81 5.12 -8.15
C PHE A 5 17.15 6.60 -8.27
N SER A 6 18.43 6.94 -8.18
CA SER A 6 18.87 8.31 -8.44
C SER A 6 18.50 8.70 -9.87
N LYS A 7 18.07 9.95 -10.07
CA LYS A 7 17.88 10.53 -11.41
C LYS A 7 19.16 10.48 -12.26
N SER A 8 20.33 10.46 -11.61
CA SER A 8 21.63 10.40 -12.26
C SER A 8 22.20 8.99 -12.42
N ALA A 9 21.46 7.93 -12.05
CA ALA A 9 21.94 6.56 -12.20
C ALA A 9 22.06 6.19 -13.68
N THR A 10 23.15 5.52 -14.05
CA THR A 10 23.30 4.99 -15.41
C THR A 10 22.39 3.77 -15.60
N PRO A 11 22.06 3.39 -16.84
CA PRO A 11 21.30 2.17 -17.12
C PRO A 11 21.90 0.94 -16.43
N GLU A 12 23.22 0.77 -16.46
CA GLU A 12 23.91 -0.38 -15.86
C GLU A 12 23.78 -0.40 -14.33
N GLN A 13 23.74 0.78 -13.69
CA GLN A 13 23.52 0.90 -12.25
C GLN A 13 22.08 0.55 -11.87
N ILE A 14 21.12 0.94 -12.71
CA ILE A 14 19.70 0.60 -12.54
C ILE A 14 19.53 -0.92 -12.69
N ASP A 15 20.09 -1.50 -13.74
CA ASP A 15 20.04 -2.95 -13.99
C ASP A 15 20.65 -3.74 -12.84
N ALA A 16 21.85 -3.37 -12.38
CA ALA A 16 22.48 -4.03 -11.23
C ALA A 16 21.63 -3.94 -9.96
N ALA A 17 20.92 -2.84 -9.75
CA ALA A 17 20.03 -2.68 -8.60
C ALA A 17 18.74 -3.51 -8.74
N LEU A 18 18.21 -3.68 -9.96
CA LEU A 18 17.09 -4.59 -10.24
C LEU A 18 17.50 -6.05 -10.05
N ASP A 19 18.69 -6.45 -10.51
CA ASP A 19 19.26 -7.78 -10.25
C ASP A 19 19.40 -8.04 -8.75
N TYR A 20 19.81 -7.02 -7.99
CA TYR A 20 19.88 -7.12 -6.54
C TYR A 20 18.50 -7.36 -5.89
N LEU A 21 17.41 -6.82 -6.43
CA LEU A 21 16.06 -7.14 -5.95
C LEU A 21 15.70 -8.61 -6.18
N VAL A 22 16.13 -9.20 -7.29
CA VAL A 22 15.97 -10.64 -7.56
C VAL A 22 16.80 -11.46 -6.56
N ILE A 23 18.03 -11.05 -6.28
CA ILE A 23 18.90 -11.70 -5.27
C ILE A 23 18.26 -11.68 -3.88
N MET A 24 17.61 -10.58 -3.50
CA MET A 24 16.89 -10.46 -2.22
C MET A 24 15.54 -11.21 -2.18
N GLY A 25 15.14 -11.92 -3.26
CA GLY A 25 13.85 -12.59 -3.33
C GLY A 25 12.66 -11.61 -3.40
N LYS A 26 12.86 -10.42 -3.96
CA LYS A 26 11.82 -9.38 -4.15
C LYS A 26 11.46 -9.14 -5.61
N GLY A 27 12.23 -9.71 -6.53
CA GLY A 27 12.00 -9.62 -7.97
C GLY A 27 10.89 -10.56 -8.47
N PRO A 28 10.57 -10.49 -9.77
CA PRO A 28 9.52 -11.31 -10.39
C PRO A 28 9.89 -12.78 -10.61
N VAL A 29 11.15 -13.15 -10.33
CA VAL A 29 11.68 -14.50 -10.51
C VAL A 29 11.90 -15.14 -9.14
N LEU A 30 11.57 -16.42 -9.01
CA LEU A 30 11.75 -17.18 -7.79
C LEU A 30 13.25 -17.25 -7.41
N ASN A 31 13.54 -16.81 -6.20
CA ASN A 31 14.82 -17.00 -5.53
C ASN A 31 14.57 -17.38 -4.06
N GLU A 32 14.47 -18.68 -3.79
CA GLU A 32 14.16 -19.18 -2.46
C GLU A 32 15.20 -18.79 -1.41
N GLU A 33 16.49 -18.76 -1.78
CA GLU A 33 17.56 -18.38 -0.85
C GLU A 33 17.39 -16.92 -0.39
N GLY A 34 17.07 -16.02 -1.31
CA GLY A 34 16.77 -14.64 -1.01
C GLY A 34 15.55 -14.48 -0.10
N ILE A 35 14.47 -15.23 -0.39
CA ILE A 35 13.25 -15.21 0.44
C ILE A 35 13.53 -15.74 1.85
N ARG A 36 14.26 -16.86 1.98
CA ARG A 36 14.67 -17.43 3.28
C ARG A 36 15.53 -16.47 4.07
N ALA A 37 16.54 -15.85 3.44
CA ALA A 37 17.41 -14.88 4.09
C ALA A 37 16.61 -13.67 4.60
N ASN A 38 15.66 -13.16 3.81
CA ASN A 38 14.78 -12.08 4.24
C ASN A 38 13.89 -12.50 5.42
N ASN A 39 13.27 -13.69 5.37
CA ASN A 39 12.40 -14.15 6.44
C ASN A 39 13.16 -14.42 7.74
N GLN A 40 14.37 -15.00 7.66
CA GLN A 40 15.24 -15.16 8.82
C GLN A 40 15.60 -13.81 9.44
N TYR A 41 15.98 -12.82 8.62
CA TYR A 41 16.21 -11.46 9.11
C TYR A 41 14.99 -10.88 9.82
N CYS A 42 13.78 -11.11 9.30
CA CYS A 42 12.55 -10.68 9.95
C CYS A 42 12.37 -11.35 11.32
N VAL A 43 12.59 -12.66 11.42
CA VAL A 43 12.55 -13.39 12.70
C VAL A 43 13.55 -12.82 13.70
N ASP A 44 14.80 -12.65 13.29
CA ASP A 44 15.91 -12.19 14.14
C ASP A 44 15.69 -10.77 14.69
N ASN A 45 14.93 -9.95 13.97
CA ASN A 45 14.66 -8.55 14.33
C ASN A 45 13.23 -8.32 14.87
N GLY A 46 12.47 -9.39 15.13
CA GLY A 46 11.10 -9.28 15.65
C GLY A 46 10.11 -8.63 14.67
N ILE A 47 10.39 -8.69 13.37
CA ILE A 47 9.51 -8.22 12.30
C ILE A 47 8.54 -9.36 11.96
N PRO A 48 7.21 -9.11 11.90
CA PRO A 48 6.24 -10.13 11.54
C PRO A 48 6.51 -10.77 10.18
N VAL A 49 6.58 -12.10 10.14
CA VAL A 49 6.56 -12.90 8.92
C VAL A 49 5.13 -13.41 8.71
N ILE A 50 4.45 -12.82 7.73
CA ILE A 50 3.05 -13.10 7.36
C ILE A 50 2.94 -13.28 5.84
N PRO A 51 1.89 -13.94 5.33
CA PRO A 51 1.62 -14.04 3.90
C PRO A 51 1.62 -12.67 3.23
N ARG A 52 2.16 -12.59 2.01
CA ARG A 52 2.22 -11.34 1.24
C ARG A 52 1.08 -11.27 0.24
N TYR A 53 0.64 -10.04 -0.01
CA TYR A 53 -0.15 -9.77 -1.21
C TYR A 53 0.79 -9.83 -2.42
N PRO A 54 0.45 -10.60 -3.48
CA PRO A 54 1.36 -10.82 -4.60
C PRO A 54 1.62 -9.51 -5.34
N ALA A 55 2.89 -9.13 -5.45
CA ALA A 55 3.32 -8.01 -6.30
C ALA A 55 3.45 -8.42 -7.78
N TRP A 56 3.57 -9.73 -8.04
CA TRP A 56 3.80 -10.29 -9.36
C TRP A 56 2.71 -11.31 -9.71
N ALA A 57 2.30 -11.34 -10.98
CA ALA A 57 1.33 -12.30 -11.49
C ALA A 57 1.99 -13.66 -11.77
N SER A 58 2.48 -14.32 -10.71
CA SER A 58 3.09 -15.65 -10.77
C SER A 58 2.60 -16.53 -9.62
N ASP A 59 1.85 -17.57 -9.97
CA ASP A 59 1.33 -18.54 -8.99
C ASP A 59 2.44 -19.35 -8.32
N GLU A 60 3.50 -19.68 -9.07
CA GLU A 60 4.68 -20.39 -8.56
C GLU A 60 5.40 -19.57 -7.49
N LEU A 61 5.68 -18.29 -7.79
CA LEU A 61 6.32 -17.40 -6.84
C LEU A 61 5.45 -17.22 -5.59
N LYS A 62 4.15 -17.02 -5.77
CA LYS A 62 3.20 -16.88 -4.65
C LYS A 62 3.16 -18.12 -3.77
N ALA A 63 3.12 -19.31 -4.35
CA ALA A 63 3.11 -20.56 -3.61
C ALA A 63 4.40 -20.75 -2.79
N ALA A 64 5.56 -20.44 -3.38
CA ALA A 64 6.84 -20.49 -2.68
C ALA A 64 6.92 -19.45 -1.54
N GLU A 65 6.50 -18.21 -1.78
CA GLU A 65 6.45 -17.17 -0.74
C GLU A 65 5.54 -17.57 0.42
N ASP A 66 4.36 -18.13 0.15
CA ASP A 66 3.43 -18.58 1.19
C ASP A 66 3.99 -19.74 2.02
N ALA A 67 4.60 -20.73 1.35
CA ALA A 67 5.22 -21.87 2.02
C ALA A 67 6.35 -21.42 2.96
N LEU A 68 7.22 -20.53 2.47
CA LEU A 68 8.33 -19.97 3.24
C LEU A 68 7.85 -19.02 4.33
N ALA A 69 6.78 -18.24 4.12
CA ALA A 69 6.22 -17.40 5.17
C ALA A 69 5.62 -18.24 6.30
N SER A 70 4.99 -19.38 5.98
CA SER A 70 4.45 -20.32 6.97
C SER A 70 5.57 -20.95 7.83
N GLU A 71 6.67 -21.38 7.21
CA GLU A 71 7.83 -21.96 7.90
C GLU A 71 8.48 -20.99 8.90
N TYR A 72 8.52 -19.70 8.56
CA TYR A 72 9.18 -18.65 9.35
C TYR A 72 8.21 -17.80 10.19
N SER A 73 6.92 -18.14 10.23
CA SER A 73 5.93 -17.31 10.91
C SER A 73 6.24 -17.18 12.40
N ASN A 74 6.38 -15.94 12.86
CA ASN A 74 6.74 -15.58 14.23
C ASN A 74 5.60 -14.83 14.96
N VAL A 75 4.38 -14.92 14.45
CA VAL A 75 3.19 -14.26 15.01
C VAL A 75 2.02 -15.24 15.14
N ASP A 76 1.05 -14.91 15.99
CA ASP A 76 -0.21 -15.63 16.06
C ASP A 76 -1.10 -15.26 14.86
N MET A 77 -1.11 -16.12 13.84
CA MET A 77 -1.89 -15.92 12.63
C MET A 77 -3.40 -15.76 12.87
N ARG A 78 -3.94 -16.20 14.02
CA ARG A 78 -5.35 -15.95 14.37
C ARG A 78 -5.69 -14.45 14.39
N LEU A 79 -4.72 -13.59 14.71
CA LEU A 79 -4.89 -12.13 14.73
C LEU A 79 -4.91 -11.49 13.33
N TYR A 80 -4.51 -12.24 12.29
CA TYR A 80 -4.37 -11.76 10.91
C TYR A 80 -5.31 -12.46 9.93
N ASN A 81 -5.84 -13.62 10.29
CA ASN A 81 -6.66 -14.45 9.41
C ASN A 81 -7.89 -13.70 8.86
N ASP A 82 -8.54 -12.86 9.66
CA ASP A 82 -9.71 -12.10 9.20
C ASP A 82 -9.35 -11.17 8.04
N TYR A 83 -8.20 -10.50 8.10
CA TYR A 83 -7.67 -9.70 7.00
C TYR A 83 -7.44 -10.56 5.75
N PHE A 84 -6.71 -11.66 5.85
CA PHE A 84 -6.44 -12.49 4.67
C PHE A 84 -7.67 -13.22 4.11
N ASN A 85 -8.66 -13.51 4.95
CA ASN A 85 -9.91 -14.13 4.53
C ASN A 85 -10.82 -13.12 3.83
N ILE A 86 -10.91 -11.88 4.33
CA ILE A 86 -11.76 -10.86 3.69
C ILE A 86 -11.28 -10.52 2.27
N LEU A 87 -9.98 -10.61 1.99
CA LEU A 87 -9.42 -10.42 0.64
C LEU A 87 -9.85 -11.50 -0.37
N LYS A 88 -10.23 -12.70 0.10
CA LYS A 88 -10.67 -13.80 -0.77
C LYS A 88 -12.14 -13.68 -1.18
N THR A 89 -12.91 -12.84 -0.49
CA THR A 89 -14.32 -12.61 -0.79
C THR A 89 -14.42 -11.74 -2.05
N PRO A 90 -15.11 -12.21 -3.11
CA PRO A 90 -15.31 -11.42 -4.32
C PRO A 90 -15.93 -10.04 -4.01
N GLY A 91 -15.36 -8.98 -4.59
CA GLY A 91 -15.84 -7.60 -4.44
C GLY A 91 -15.31 -6.83 -3.22
N ASN A 92 -14.54 -7.48 -2.33
CA ASN A 92 -13.90 -6.81 -1.19
C ASN A 92 -12.55 -6.18 -1.55
N LEU A 93 -11.80 -6.78 -2.48
CA LEU A 93 -10.66 -6.12 -3.10
C LEU A 93 -11.18 -5.09 -4.10
N ARG A 94 -10.82 -3.84 -3.88
CA ARG A 94 -11.15 -2.73 -4.77
C ARG A 94 -9.87 -1.95 -5.07
N PRO A 95 -9.71 -1.44 -6.30
CA PRO A 95 -8.69 -0.43 -6.54
C PRO A 95 -8.92 0.75 -5.59
N GLU A 96 -7.86 1.48 -5.29
CA GLU A 96 -8.01 2.79 -4.66
C GLU A 96 -8.93 3.64 -5.53
N GLU A 97 -9.95 4.25 -4.93
CA GLU A 97 -10.87 5.13 -5.66
C GLU A 97 -10.05 6.29 -6.23
N PRO A 98 -10.16 6.59 -7.53
CA PRO A 98 -9.43 7.71 -8.10
C PRO A 98 -9.89 9.00 -7.40
N GLY A 99 -8.92 9.78 -6.92
CA GLY A 99 -9.18 10.91 -6.06
C GLY A 99 -8.31 12.10 -6.38
N GLU A 100 -8.81 13.29 -6.05
CA GLU A 100 -8.07 14.55 -6.13
C GLU A 100 -7.62 14.95 -4.72
N THR A 101 -6.61 14.28 -4.18
CA THR A 101 -6.18 14.46 -2.78
C THR A 101 -5.81 15.91 -2.46
N GLN A 102 -5.22 16.63 -3.42
CA GLN A 102 -4.89 18.05 -3.25
C GLN A 102 -6.15 18.90 -3.09
N GLU A 103 -7.21 18.62 -3.87
CA GLU A 103 -8.48 19.32 -3.78
C GLU A 103 -9.27 18.95 -2.52
N LEU A 104 -9.18 17.69 -2.08
CA LEU A 104 -9.74 17.26 -0.78
C LEU A 104 -9.14 18.10 0.35
N TYR A 105 -7.81 18.22 0.41
CA TYR A 105 -7.16 19.03 1.43
C TYR A 105 -7.47 20.53 1.27
N SER A 106 -7.67 21.03 0.05
CA SER A 106 -8.13 22.39 -0.19
C SER A 106 -9.50 22.65 0.45
N GLN A 107 -10.48 21.74 0.28
CA GLN A 107 -11.79 21.87 0.92
C GLN A 107 -11.70 21.79 2.45
N LEU A 108 -10.93 20.83 2.98
CA LEU A 108 -10.74 20.69 4.44
C LEU A 108 -10.02 21.90 5.06
N THR A 109 -9.11 22.53 4.32
CA THR A 109 -8.40 23.73 4.76
C THR A 109 -9.37 24.89 5.05
N ASN A 110 -10.46 25.02 4.29
CA ASN A 110 -11.48 26.04 4.55
C ASN A 110 -12.21 25.79 5.88
N VAL A 111 -12.53 24.52 6.18
CA VAL A 111 -13.14 24.13 7.46
C VAL A 111 -12.21 24.47 8.62
N LEU A 112 -10.93 24.11 8.50
CA LEU A 112 -9.92 24.41 9.52
C LEU A 112 -9.75 25.91 9.76
N GLN A 113 -9.71 26.72 8.69
CA GLN A 113 -9.64 28.17 8.80
C GLN A 113 -10.85 28.73 9.55
N ALA A 114 -12.07 28.27 9.24
CA ALA A 114 -13.27 28.72 9.92
C ALA A 114 -13.26 28.36 11.42
N VAL A 115 -12.87 27.14 11.77
CA VAL A 115 -12.76 26.70 13.17
C VAL A 115 -11.75 27.54 13.96
N LEU A 116 -10.63 27.91 13.33
CA LEU A 116 -9.59 28.69 14.00
C LEU A 116 -9.92 30.18 14.15
N THR A 117 -10.80 30.71 13.29
CA THR A 117 -11.08 32.16 13.21
C THR A 117 -12.47 32.55 13.72
N ASP A 118 -13.41 31.61 13.80
CA ASP A 118 -14.75 31.82 14.33
C ASP A 118 -15.10 30.78 15.40
N LYS A 119 -15.24 31.26 16.64
CA LYS A 119 -15.63 30.45 17.81
C LYS A 119 -17.04 29.85 17.71
N ASN A 120 -17.88 30.38 16.82
CA ASN A 120 -19.25 29.92 16.60
C ASN A 120 -19.39 29.13 15.28
N ALA A 121 -18.28 28.75 14.65
CA ALA A 121 -18.30 28.01 13.39
C ALA A 121 -19.18 26.75 13.48
N ASP A 122 -20.11 26.62 12.54
CA ASP A 122 -20.95 25.43 12.40
C ASP A 122 -20.19 24.33 11.66
N ILE A 123 -19.42 23.54 12.42
CA ILE A 123 -18.56 22.47 11.88
C ILE A 123 -19.34 21.46 11.03
N PRO A 124 -20.49 20.92 11.49
CA PRO A 124 -21.31 20.03 10.66
C PRO A 124 -21.69 20.63 9.30
N ALA A 125 -22.14 21.89 9.26
CA ALA A 125 -22.51 22.54 8.01
C ALA A 125 -21.30 22.76 7.09
N LEU A 126 -20.15 23.16 7.65
CA LEU A 126 -18.90 23.34 6.91
C LEU A 126 -18.39 22.01 6.31
N MET A 127 -18.47 20.92 7.06
CA MET A 127 -18.08 19.59 6.57
C MET A 127 -19.00 19.11 5.46
N GLN A 128 -20.31 19.31 5.57
CA GLN A 128 -21.25 18.98 4.49
C GLN A 128 -20.98 19.79 3.21
N ALA A 129 -20.65 21.08 3.36
CA ALA A 129 -20.29 21.91 2.22
C ALA A 129 -18.99 21.45 1.56
N ALA A 130 -17.96 21.13 2.35
CA ALA A 130 -16.69 20.60 1.87
C ALA A 130 -16.87 19.28 1.11
N ASP A 131 -17.68 18.37 1.65
CA ASP A 131 -18.02 17.08 1.02
C ASP A 131 -18.74 17.27 -0.31
N ALA A 132 -19.81 18.09 -0.34
CA ALA A 132 -20.55 18.37 -1.57
C ALA A 132 -19.67 19.04 -2.66
N ASN A 133 -18.79 19.96 -2.26
CA ASN A 133 -17.84 20.58 -3.18
C ASN A 133 -16.83 19.57 -3.72
N TYR A 134 -16.27 18.73 -2.86
CA TYR A 134 -15.31 17.72 -3.27
C TYR A 134 -15.94 16.67 -4.19
N GLN A 135 -17.14 16.19 -3.86
CA GLN A 135 -17.89 15.27 -4.72
C GLN A 135 -18.09 15.87 -6.12
N LYS A 136 -18.43 17.16 -6.21
CA LYS A 136 -18.56 17.85 -7.50
C LYS A 136 -17.24 17.88 -8.27
N ILE A 137 -16.11 18.09 -7.60
CA ILE A 137 -14.79 18.04 -8.23
C ILE A 137 -14.57 16.65 -8.84
N LEU A 138 -14.72 15.59 -8.03
CA LEU A 138 -14.59 14.20 -8.49
C LEU A 138 -15.51 13.91 -9.68
N ASP A 139 -16.77 14.32 -9.60
CA ASP A 139 -17.75 14.11 -10.67
C ASP A 139 -17.33 14.78 -11.98
N THR A 140 -16.65 15.92 -11.91
CA THR A 140 -16.22 16.66 -13.10
C THR A 140 -14.84 16.30 -13.64
N THR A 141 -13.90 15.89 -12.78
CA THR A 141 -12.51 15.68 -13.17
C THR A 141 -12.14 14.21 -13.30
N ILE A 142 -12.74 13.35 -12.48
CA ILE A 142 -12.41 11.93 -12.35
C ILE A 142 -13.52 11.05 -12.93
N ASN A 143 -14.77 11.20 -12.45
CA ASN A 143 -15.87 10.29 -12.80
C ASN A 143 -16.51 10.59 -14.17
N ALA A 144 -16.21 11.75 -14.75
CA ALA A 144 -16.69 12.13 -16.09
C ALA A 144 -15.87 11.51 -17.24
N GLN A 145 -14.79 10.76 -16.93
CA GLN A 145 -13.95 10.05 -17.88
C GLN A 145 -14.36 8.58 -18.00
#